data_AF-A0A833IPP9-F1
#
_entry.id   AF-A0A833IPP9-F1
#
_cell.length_a   1.000
_cell.length_b   1.000
_cell.length_c   1.000
_cell.angle_alpha   90.00
_cell.angle_beta   90.00
_cell.angle_gamma   90.00
#
_symmetry.space_group_name_H-M   'P 1'
#
loop_
_entity.id
_entity.type
_entity.pdbx_description
1 polymer ?
#
loop_
_entity_poly.entity_id
_entity_poly.type
_entity_poly.pdbx_seq_one_letter_code
_entity_poly.pdbx_strand_id
1 'polypeptide(L)'
;MHKSPCYGATHHATVGVGKRNYSGGITRMYQDLFNNGTAQFENLFAPARKFNSALVDHLEKLTRFQLETAKSYADMSVEQLRAALEVNDVDSLQAYVSKQSGVASTLSKKLGEDANTLAGLGKDFAQELQQLTQENVSVFAEAAQPKKAAPRAAARKSA
;
A
#
# COMPACT_ATOMS: atom_id res chain seq x y z
N MET A 1 54.89 33.66 68.31
CA MET A 1 53.46 33.69 68.74
C MET A 1 52.63 33.61 67.47
N HIS A 2 51.80 32.62 67.14
CA HIS A 2 50.90 31.80 67.96
C HIS A 2 50.58 30.47 67.20
N LYS A 3 50.79 29.36 67.91
CA LYS A 3 50.16 28.02 67.93
C LYS A 3 49.40 27.43 66.71
N SER A 4 49.81 26.21 66.33
CA SER A 4 49.05 25.18 65.59
C SER A 4 47.81 24.69 66.36
N PRO A 5 46.90 23.94 65.70
CA PRO A 5 46.91 22.49 65.94
C PRO A 5 46.71 21.62 64.69
N CYS A 6 47.39 20.47 64.70
CA CYS A 6 47.04 19.30 63.90
C CYS A 6 45.75 18.69 64.46
N TYR A 7 44.81 18.24 63.61
CA TYR A 7 43.94 17.10 63.92
C TYR A 7 43.44 16.47 62.62
N GLY A 8 43.68 15.17 62.47
CA GLY A 8 43.27 14.38 61.33
C GLY A 8 41.77 14.09 61.34
N ALA A 9 41.23 13.94 60.13
CA ALA A 9 40.01 13.18 59.87
C ALA A 9 40.16 12.50 58.50
N THR A 10 40.90 11.39 58.50
CA THR A 10 40.56 10.23 57.67
C THR A 10 39.14 9.76 58.02
N HIS A 11 38.47 9.05 57.10
CA HIS A 11 37.09 8.52 57.15
C HIS A 11 36.03 9.49 56.54
N HIS A 12 35.26 9.19 55.49
CA HIS A 12 35.04 7.98 54.70
C HIS A 12 34.74 8.44 53.26
N ALA A 13 35.55 8.01 52.29
CA ALA A 13 35.06 7.93 50.91
C ALA A 13 34.05 6.78 50.87
N THR A 14 32.76 7.07 51.04
CA THR A 14 31.72 6.14 50.60
C THR A 14 31.76 6.12 49.08
N VAL A 15 32.61 5.24 48.54
CA VAL A 15 32.41 4.70 47.20
C VAL A 15 31.07 4.00 47.25
N GLY A 16 30.00 4.74 46.98
CA GLY A 16 28.75 4.16 46.58
C GLY A 16 29.06 3.33 45.36
N VAL A 17 29.15 2.02 45.54
CA VAL A 17 29.16 1.05 44.45
C VAL A 17 27.81 1.19 43.78
N GLY A 18 27.68 2.20 42.93
CA GLY A 18 26.69 2.21 41.87
C GLY A 18 26.97 0.95 41.10
N LYS A 19 26.12 -0.07 41.27
CA LYS A 19 26.01 -1.18 40.32
C LYS A 19 25.62 -0.54 38.99
N ARG A 20 26.60 -0.01 38.26
CA ARG A 20 26.46 0.27 36.84
C ARG A 20 26.29 -1.11 36.22
N ASN A 21 25.04 -1.45 35.97
CA ASN A 21 24.63 -2.71 35.37
C ASN A 21 25.05 -2.65 33.90
N TYR A 22 26.35 -2.80 33.64
CA TYR A 22 26.95 -2.80 32.29
C TYR A 22 26.48 -4.00 31.46
N SER A 23 25.90 -5.02 32.10
CA SER A 23 25.36 -6.20 31.44
C SER A 23 24.07 -5.92 30.63
N GLY A 24 23.40 -4.77 30.84
CA GLY A 24 22.23 -4.38 30.07
C GLY A 24 22.54 -3.56 28.82
N GLY A 25 23.75 -3.00 28.70
CA GLY A 25 24.11 -2.08 27.60
C GLY A 25 24.31 -2.80 26.27
N ILE A 26 24.97 -3.95 26.28
CA ILE A 26 25.21 -4.75 25.07
C ILE A 26 23.90 -5.41 24.61
N THR A 27 23.13 -5.99 25.53
CA THR A 27 21.82 -6.60 25.21
C THR A 27 20.82 -5.56 24.70
N ARG A 28 20.78 -4.35 25.29
CA ARG A 28 19.99 -3.24 24.72
C ARG A 28 20.51 -2.79 23.36
N MET A 29 21.83 -2.65 23.18
CA MET A 29 22.40 -2.25 21.90
C MET A 29 22.03 -3.24 20.79
N TYR A 30 22.08 -4.56 21.04
CA TYR A 30 21.63 -5.57 20.07
C TYR A 30 20.11 -5.53 19.85
N GLN A 31 19.33 -5.35 20.91
CA GLN A 31 17.87 -5.25 20.82
C GLN A 31 17.44 -4.00 20.04
N ASP A 32 18.10 -2.87 20.26
CA ASP A 32 17.92 -1.62 19.54
C ASP A 32 18.41 -1.74 18.10
N LEU A 33 19.53 -2.42 17.82
CA LEU A 33 20.01 -2.69 16.46
C LEU A 33 19.01 -3.56 15.69
N PHE A 34 18.50 -4.60 16.33
CA PHE A 34 17.53 -5.53 15.74
C PHE A 34 16.19 -4.82 15.51
N ASN A 35 15.69 -4.05 16.49
CA ASN A 35 14.44 -3.32 16.38
C ASN A 35 14.52 -2.19 15.35
N ASN A 36 15.58 -1.36 15.35
CA ASN A 36 15.75 -0.33 14.32
C ASN A 36 15.99 -0.93 12.94
N GLY A 37 16.77 -2.01 12.83
CA GLY A 37 17.00 -2.70 11.55
C GLY A 37 15.72 -3.26 10.96
N THR A 38 14.88 -3.87 11.78
CA THR A 38 13.58 -4.42 11.36
C THR A 38 12.59 -3.29 11.02
N ALA A 39 12.53 -2.22 11.81
CA ALA A 39 11.67 -1.07 11.55
C ALA A 39 12.07 -0.30 10.27
N GLN A 40 13.38 -0.15 10.00
CA GLN A 40 13.87 0.43 8.75
C GLN A 40 13.59 -0.47 7.54
N PHE A 41 13.69 -1.79 7.70
CA PHE A 41 13.36 -2.75 6.65
C PHE A 41 11.86 -2.68 6.29
N GLU A 42 10.98 -2.68 7.29
CA GLU A 42 9.54 -2.53 7.07
C GLU A 42 9.19 -1.19 6.41
N ASN A 43 9.81 -0.08 6.85
CA ASN A 43 9.56 1.24 6.24
C ASN A 43 10.11 1.38 4.81
N LEU A 44 11.20 0.69 4.44
CA LEU A 44 11.74 0.73 3.07
C LEU A 44 10.86 -0.03 2.07
N PHE A 45 10.27 -1.16 2.48
CA PHE A 45 9.51 -2.04 1.58
C PHE A 45 8.00 -1.85 1.66
N ALA A 46 7.48 -1.18 2.70
CA ALA A 46 6.06 -0.86 2.83
C ALA A 46 5.47 -0.12 1.60
N PRO A 47 6.14 0.87 0.98
CA PRO A 47 5.61 1.54 -0.20
C PRO A 47 5.43 0.57 -1.39
N ALA A 48 6.40 -0.31 -1.62
CA ALA A 48 6.35 -1.28 -2.71
C ALA A 48 5.27 -2.34 -2.48
N ARG A 49 5.10 -2.83 -1.23
CA ARG A 49 4.03 -3.77 -0.88
C ARG A 49 2.65 -3.14 -1.08
N LYS A 50 2.46 -1.91 -0.60
CA LYS A 50 1.17 -1.20 -0.75
C LYS A 50 0.85 -0.90 -2.22
N PHE A 51 1.83 -0.51 -3.03
CA PHE A 51 1.65 -0.35 -4.47
C PHE A 51 1.25 -1.66 -5.17
N ASN A 52 1.94 -2.77 -4.85
CA ASN A 52 1.58 -4.08 -5.39
C ASN A 52 0.16 -4.51 -4.95
N SER A 53 -0.24 -4.22 -3.71
CA SER A 53 -1.62 -4.45 -3.25
C SER A 53 -2.61 -3.68 -4.10
N ALA A 54 -2.42 -2.36 -4.27
CA ALA A 54 -3.31 -1.52 -5.08
C ALA A 54 -3.45 -2.02 -6.52
N LEU A 55 -2.35 -2.49 -7.14
CA LEU A 55 -2.40 -3.11 -8.46
C LEU A 55 -3.22 -4.41 -8.48
N VAL A 56 -2.99 -5.29 -7.51
CA VAL A 56 -3.73 -6.57 -7.42
C VAL A 56 -5.20 -6.31 -7.17
N ASP A 57 -5.54 -5.40 -6.25
CA ASP A 57 -6.92 -5.01 -5.92
C ASP A 57 -7.63 -4.43 -7.15
N HIS A 58 -6.96 -3.58 -7.92
CA HIS A 58 -7.52 -3.01 -9.14
C HIS A 58 -7.72 -4.07 -10.24
N LEU A 59 -6.76 -4.98 -10.43
CA LEU A 59 -6.90 -6.12 -11.34
C LEU A 59 -8.04 -7.05 -10.94
N GLU A 60 -8.22 -7.31 -9.65
CA GLU A 60 -9.30 -8.13 -9.12
C GLU A 60 -10.66 -7.47 -9.40
N LYS A 61 -10.79 -6.16 -9.15
CA LYS A 61 -11.99 -5.38 -9.46
C LYS A 61 -12.29 -5.36 -10.97
N LEU A 62 -11.29 -5.14 -11.82
CA LEU A 62 -11.45 -5.18 -13.29
C LEU A 62 -11.85 -6.56 -13.80
N THR A 63 -11.26 -7.62 -13.26
CA THR A 63 -11.57 -9.00 -13.65
C THR A 63 -12.99 -9.36 -13.26
N ARG A 64 -13.41 -8.99 -12.03
CA ARG A 64 -14.81 -9.14 -11.60
C ARG A 64 -15.76 -8.39 -12.52
N PHE A 65 -15.44 -7.14 -12.87
CA PHE A 65 -16.24 -6.36 -13.79
C PHE A 65 -16.40 -7.07 -15.14
N GLN A 66 -15.31 -7.54 -15.77
CA GLN A 66 -15.39 -8.26 -17.03
C GLN A 66 -16.23 -9.54 -16.96
N LEU A 67 -16.12 -10.30 -15.85
CA LEU A 67 -16.92 -11.52 -15.64
C LEU A 67 -18.40 -11.21 -15.44
N GLU A 68 -18.73 -10.21 -14.62
CA GLU A 68 -20.10 -9.78 -14.34
C GLU A 68 -20.77 -9.25 -15.62
N THR A 69 -20.06 -8.40 -16.37
CA THR A 69 -20.51 -7.83 -17.64
C THR A 69 -20.73 -8.92 -18.69
N ALA A 70 -19.78 -9.86 -18.84
CA ALA A 70 -19.92 -10.99 -19.76
C ALA A 70 -21.12 -11.88 -19.39
N LYS A 71 -21.29 -12.19 -18.11
CA LYS A 71 -22.45 -12.93 -17.60
C LYS A 71 -23.75 -12.18 -17.89
N SER A 72 -23.81 -10.89 -17.61
CA SER A 72 -25.02 -10.07 -17.84
C SER A 72 -25.40 -10.04 -19.32
N TYR A 73 -24.45 -9.91 -20.24
CA TYR A 73 -24.75 -9.95 -21.68
C TYR A 73 -25.15 -11.35 -22.16
N ALA A 74 -24.52 -12.40 -21.62
CA ALA A 74 -24.92 -13.78 -21.91
C ALA A 74 -26.35 -14.05 -21.43
N ASP A 75 -26.69 -13.66 -20.19
CA ASP A 75 -28.02 -13.80 -19.60
C ASP A 75 -29.07 -13.10 -20.48
N MET A 76 -28.81 -11.86 -20.91
CA MET A 76 -29.68 -11.11 -21.83
C MET A 76 -29.85 -11.80 -23.19
N SER A 77 -28.77 -12.35 -23.76
CA SER A 77 -28.83 -13.03 -25.06
C SER A 77 -29.65 -14.33 -24.99
N VAL A 78 -29.51 -15.09 -23.91
CA VAL A 78 -30.27 -16.33 -23.69
C VAL A 78 -31.74 -16.01 -23.44
N GLU A 79 -32.04 -14.95 -22.68
CA GLU A 79 -33.40 -14.47 -22.49
C GLU A 79 -34.05 -14.09 -23.83
N GLN A 80 -33.31 -13.37 -24.69
CA GLN A 80 -33.79 -13.00 -26.01
C GLN A 80 -34.03 -14.22 -26.93
N LEU A 81 -33.15 -15.22 -26.87
CA LEU A 81 -33.32 -16.47 -27.61
C LEU A 81 -34.55 -17.25 -27.13
N ARG A 82 -34.77 -17.35 -25.81
CA ARG A 82 -35.97 -17.98 -25.26
C ARG A 82 -37.24 -17.26 -25.71
N ALA A 83 -37.26 -15.93 -25.62
CA ALA A 83 -38.38 -15.12 -26.09
C ALA A 83 -38.64 -15.29 -27.60
N ALA A 84 -37.60 -15.50 -28.40
CA ALA A 84 -37.75 -15.77 -29.84
C ALA A 84 -38.33 -17.17 -30.11
N LEU A 85 -37.96 -18.19 -29.31
CA LEU A 85 -38.51 -19.55 -29.43
C LEU A 85 -39.98 -19.65 -29.01
N GLU A 86 -40.48 -18.71 -28.22
CA GLU A 86 -41.89 -18.62 -27.84
C GLU A 86 -42.79 -18.08 -28.98
N VAL A 87 -42.20 -17.52 -30.05
CA VAL A 87 -42.95 -17.01 -31.20
C VAL A 87 -43.40 -18.17 -32.10
N ASN A 88 -44.70 -18.43 -32.11
CA ASN A 88 -45.29 -19.55 -32.86
C ASN A 88 -46.48 -19.13 -33.75
N ASP A 89 -46.94 -17.89 -33.63
CA ASP A 89 -48.06 -17.31 -34.36
C ASP A 89 -47.93 -15.78 -34.46
N VAL A 90 -48.90 -15.12 -35.11
CA VAL A 90 -48.88 -13.67 -35.35
C VAL A 90 -49.04 -12.88 -34.05
N ASP A 91 -49.82 -13.39 -33.10
CA ASP A 91 -50.09 -12.71 -31.82
C ASP A 91 -48.83 -12.72 -30.92
N SER A 92 -48.15 -13.86 -30.83
CA SER A 92 -46.86 -14.01 -30.14
C SER A 92 -45.75 -13.20 -30.79
N LEU A 93 -45.75 -13.07 -32.13
CA LEU A 93 -44.84 -12.18 -32.84
C LEU A 93 -45.09 -10.70 -32.46
N GLN A 94 -46.35 -10.27 -32.42
CA GLN A 94 -46.70 -8.90 -32.02
C GLN A 94 -46.29 -8.62 -30.57
N ALA A 95 -46.48 -9.59 -29.67
CA ALA A 95 -46.03 -9.49 -28.29
C ALA A 95 -44.49 -9.40 -28.18
N TYR A 96 -43.75 -10.20 -28.95
CA TYR A 96 -42.29 -10.16 -29.02
C TYR A 96 -41.77 -8.80 -29.51
N VAL A 97 -42.33 -8.26 -30.60
CA VAL A 97 -41.97 -6.94 -31.13
C VAL A 97 -42.28 -5.82 -30.13
N SER A 98 -43.40 -5.93 -29.41
CA SER A 98 -43.75 -4.95 -28.37
C SER A 98 -42.72 -4.94 -27.22
N LYS A 99 -42.19 -6.12 -26.84
CA LYS A 99 -41.17 -6.27 -25.80
C LYS A 99 -39.77 -5.82 -26.23
N GLN A 100 -39.43 -5.83 -27.52
CA GLN A 100 -38.11 -5.43 -28.04
C GLN A 100 -37.69 -4.01 -27.63
N SER A 101 -38.64 -3.08 -27.48
CA SER A 101 -38.36 -1.74 -26.96
C SER A 101 -37.79 -1.75 -25.53
N GLY A 102 -38.26 -2.67 -24.68
CA GLY A 102 -37.75 -2.89 -23.32
C GLY A 102 -36.36 -3.53 -23.30
N VAL A 103 -36.06 -4.40 -24.26
CA VAL A 103 -34.73 -5.02 -24.42
C VAL A 103 -33.68 -3.95 -24.77
N ALA A 104 -33.99 -3.07 -25.72
CA ALA A 104 -33.11 -1.96 -26.09
C ALA A 104 -32.87 -0.98 -24.92
N SER A 105 -33.92 -0.68 -24.14
CA SER A 105 -33.80 0.13 -22.93
C SER A 105 -32.91 -0.53 -21.87
N THR A 106 -33.09 -1.84 -21.65
CA THR A 106 -32.28 -2.62 -20.70
C THR A 106 -30.81 -2.64 -21.11
N LEU A 107 -30.53 -2.85 -22.40
CA LEU A 107 -29.17 -2.80 -22.94
C LEU A 107 -28.52 -1.43 -22.76
N SER A 108 -29.26 -0.36 -23.08
CA SER A 108 -28.77 1.02 -22.93
C SER A 108 -28.46 1.36 -21.48
N LYS A 109 -29.34 0.95 -20.55
CA LYS A 109 -29.13 1.11 -19.11
C LYS A 109 -27.87 0.36 -18.65
N LYS A 110 -27.71 -0.89 -19.07
CA LYS A 110 -26.54 -1.72 -18.73
C LYS A 110 -25.23 -1.13 -19.26
N LEU A 111 -25.21 -0.65 -20.50
CA LEU A 111 -24.04 0.05 -21.05
C LEU A 111 -23.68 1.30 -20.24
N GLY A 112 -24.68 2.07 -19.79
CA GLY A 112 -24.47 3.23 -18.92
C GLY A 112 -23.93 2.84 -17.53
N GLU A 113 -24.47 1.77 -16.94
CA GLU A 113 -23.99 1.22 -15.67
C GLU A 113 -22.55 0.72 -15.77
N ASP A 114 -22.21 0.01 -16.84
CA ASP A 114 -20.87 -0.48 -17.12
C ASP A 114 -19.88 0.68 -17.29
N ALA A 115 -20.26 1.73 -18.02
CA ALA A 115 -19.43 2.93 -18.20
C ALA A 115 -19.18 3.65 -16.87
N ASN A 116 -20.22 3.81 -16.04
CA ASN A 116 -20.10 4.41 -14.71
C ASN A 116 -19.21 3.57 -13.78
N THR A 117 -19.33 2.24 -13.85
CA THR A 117 -18.52 1.32 -13.05
C THR A 117 -17.05 1.41 -13.46
N LEU A 118 -16.76 1.37 -14.76
CA LEU A 118 -15.41 1.50 -15.27
C LEU A 118 -14.77 2.85 -14.92
N ALA A 119 -15.52 3.94 -15.02
CA ALA A 119 -15.07 5.26 -14.58
C ALA A 119 -14.78 5.31 -13.07
N GLY A 120 -15.64 4.66 -12.26
CA GLY A 120 -15.43 4.49 -10.82
C GLY A 120 -14.12 3.75 -10.51
N LEU A 121 -13.88 2.61 -11.16
CA LEU A 121 -12.65 1.84 -10.99
C LEU A 121 -11.40 2.67 -11.29
N GLY A 122 -11.41 3.45 -12.38
CA GLY A 122 -10.28 4.31 -12.74
C GLY A 122 -10.04 5.43 -11.71
N LYS A 123 -11.11 6.02 -11.19
CA LYS A 123 -11.03 7.04 -10.13
C LYS A 123 -10.47 6.45 -8.82
N ASP A 124 -10.95 5.28 -8.41
CA ASP A 124 -10.49 4.60 -7.21
C ASP A 124 -8.98 4.31 -7.28
N PHE A 125 -8.50 3.80 -8.42
CA PHE A 125 -7.08 3.54 -8.62
C PHE A 125 -6.23 4.82 -8.56
N ALA A 126 -6.69 5.91 -9.18
CA ALA A 126 -6.00 7.19 -9.11
C ALA A 126 -5.94 7.73 -7.67
N GLN A 127 -7.01 7.55 -6.89
CA GLN A 127 -7.06 7.93 -5.48
C GLN A 127 -6.10 7.09 -4.62
N GLU A 128 -6.06 5.77 -4.82
CA GLU A 128 -5.13 4.87 -4.15
C GLU A 128 -3.67 5.29 -4.44
N LEU A 129 -3.32 5.59 -5.70
CA LEU A 129 -1.97 6.10 -6.06
C LEU A 129 -1.63 7.45 -5.44
N GLN A 130 -2.60 8.38 -5.41
CA GLN A 130 -2.42 9.67 -4.78
C GLN A 130 -2.17 9.52 -3.27
N GLN A 131 -2.91 8.63 -2.61
CA GLN A 131 -2.73 8.34 -1.19
C GLN A 131 -1.37 7.69 -0.91
N LEU A 132 -0.95 6.72 -1.73
CA LEU A 132 0.40 6.12 -1.62
C LEU A 132 1.51 7.17 -1.75
N THR A 133 1.34 8.15 -2.64
CA THR A 133 2.32 9.21 -2.82
C THR A 133 2.35 10.12 -1.59
N GLN A 134 1.19 10.50 -1.04
CA GLN A 134 1.10 11.35 0.16
C GLN A 134 1.66 10.68 1.43
N GLU A 135 1.38 9.39 1.62
CA GLU A 135 1.86 8.63 2.78
C GLU A 135 3.38 8.41 2.78
N ASN A 136 4.02 8.45 1.60
CA ASN A 136 5.43 8.10 1.43
C ASN A 136 6.32 9.28 1.00
N VAL A 137 5.85 10.53 1.09
CA VAL A 137 6.61 11.73 0.71
C VAL A 137 7.99 11.78 1.36
N SER A 138 8.13 11.34 2.62
CA SER A 138 9.41 11.30 3.34
C SER A 138 10.39 10.27 2.76
N VAL A 139 9.92 9.08 2.37
CA VAL A 139 10.75 8.01 1.78
C VAL A 139 11.26 8.42 0.40
N PHE A 140 10.41 9.05 -0.42
CA PHE A 140 10.82 9.58 -1.73
C PHE A 140 11.73 10.81 -1.61
N ALA A 141 11.52 11.68 -0.62
CA ALA A 141 12.41 12.81 -0.35
C ALA A 141 13.80 12.37 0.13
N GLU A 142 13.89 11.29 0.89
CA GLU A 142 15.16 10.74 1.39
C GLU A 142 15.91 9.94 0.31
N ALA A 143 15.19 9.21 -0.56
CA ALA A 143 15.75 8.53 -1.73
C ALA A 143 16.22 9.49 -2.84
N ALA A 144 15.61 10.68 -2.94
CA ALA A 144 15.99 11.72 -3.89
C ALA A 144 17.21 12.55 -3.44
N GLN A 145 17.72 12.34 -2.22
CA GLN A 145 18.95 13.01 -1.81
C GLN A 145 20.15 12.39 -2.55
N PRO A 146 20.95 13.19 -3.27
CA PRO A 146 22.18 12.69 -3.86
C PRO A 146 23.11 12.27 -2.72
N LYS A 147 23.31 10.95 -2.54
CA LYS A 147 24.42 10.44 -1.72
C LYS A 147 25.70 11.04 -2.29
N LYS A 148 26.28 12.03 -1.59
CA LYS A 148 27.61 12.56 -1.92
C LYS A 148 28.55 11.37 -2.10
N ALA A 149 29.04 11.18 -3.33
CA ALA A 149 30.03 10.18 -3.62
C ALA A 149 31.24 10.43 -2.71
N ALA A 150 31.60 9.44 -1.89
CA ALA A 150 32.81 9.50 -1.09
C ALA A 150 34.02 9.67 -2.03
N PRO A 151 35.00 10.54 -1.69
CA PRO A 151 36.16 10.74 -2.54
C PRO A 151 36.92 9.42 -2.63
N ARG A 152 37.00 8.87 -3.84
CA ARG A 152 37.83 7.70 -4.16
C ARG A 152 39.27 8.07 -3.82
N ALA A 153 39.80 7.41 -2.80
CA ALA A 153 41.18 7.52 -2.35
C ALA A 153 42.12 7.59 -3.55
N ALA A 154 42.86 8.70 -3.66
CA ALA A 154 43.92 8.86 -4.62
C ALA A 154 44.93 7.74 -4.42
N ALA A 155 44.94 6.82 -5.37
CA ALA A 155 45.89 5.73 -5.44
C ALA A 155 47.32 6.30 -5.52
N ARG A 156 48.17 5.77 -4.64
CA ARG A 156 49.61 5.57 -4.82
C ARG A 156 50.20 6.10 -6.13
N LYS A 157 51.06 7.11 -6.03
CA LYS A 157 52.30 7.17 -6.82
C LYS A 157 53.42 7.71 -5.93
N SER A 158 54.11 6.78 -5.27
CA SER A 158 55.51 6.94 -4.91
C SER A 158 56.32 6.79 -6.20
N ALA A 159 56.95 7.88 -6.63
CA ALA A 159 58.08 7.87 -7.54
C ALA A 159 59.19 8.68 -6.86
#